data_AF-A0A2G6NAY8-F1
#
_entry.id   AF-A0A2G6NAY8-F1
#
_cell.length_a   1.000
_cell.length_b   1.000
_cell.length_c   1.000
_cell.angle_alpha   90.00
_cell.angle_beta   90.00
_cell.angle_gamma   90.00
#
_symmetry.space_group_name_H-M   'P 1'
#
loop_
_entity.id
_entity.type
_entity.pdbx_description
1 polymer ?
#
loop_
_entity_poly.entity_id
_entity_poly.type
_entity_poly.pdbx_seq_one_letter_code
_entity_poly.pdbx_strand_id
1 'polypeptide(L)'
;MKRLIGLIFLSTLLLSLGCSKKAKVSTPAPVETPPHQEQVLEETELQSQPVEEEKVFVPAPMPEPTPMERYDADYAELPTQYQVSKGDCLWWIAEFRQIYNDPFMWPLIYKANRDAINNPDLIYPGQIFSIPRHFTMNEMTQSRKQAGAAQASMPTRDANLPTSLRNQLGWGF
;
A
#
# COMPACT_ATOMS: atom_id res chain seq x y z
N MET A 1 -19.24 -3.77 -51.05
CA MET A 1 -19.62 -2.44 -51.58
C MET A 1 -19.12 -1.40 -50.59
N LYS A 2 -18.14 -0.58 -51.02
CA LYS A 2 -17.38 0.38 -50.21
C LYS A 2 -18.13 1.70 -50.16
N ARG A 3 -18.22 2.36 -48.99
CA ARG A 3 -18.31 3.83 -48.91
C ARG A 3 -17.34 4.35 -47.86
N LEU A 4 -16.41 5.14 -48.39
CA LEU A 4 -15.30 5.88 -47.81
C LEU A 4 -15.79 7.33 -47.65
N ILE A 5 -15.59 7.96 -46.50
CA ILE A 5 -15.50 9.43 -46.22
C ILE A 5 -15.09 9.45 -44.71
N GLY A 6 -13.92 9.87 -44.23
CA GLY A 6 -12.91 10.78 -44.74
C GLY A 6 -13.14 12.19 -44.20
N LEU A 7 -12.62 12.52 -43.01
CA LEU A 7 -12.27 13.90 -42.65
C LEU A 7 -11.19 13.93 -41.55
N ILE A 8 -10.08 14.55 -41.92
CA ILE A 8 -8.80 14.68 -41.24
C ILE A 8 -8.84 16.02 -40.48
N PHE A 9 -8.63 16.02 -39.17
CA PHE A 9 -8.27 17.25 -38.43
C PHE A 9 -6.84 17.10 -37.91
N LEU A 10 -5.94 17.60 -38.75
CA LEU A 10 -4.54 17.87 -38.47
C LEU A 10 -4.47 19.19 -37.67
N SER A 11 -4.08 19.14 -36.39
CA SER A 11 -3.59 20.32 -35.68
C SER A 11 -2.46 19.93 -34.75
N THR A 12 -1.27 20.24 -35.21
CA THR A 12 0.04 20.06 -34.60
C THR A 12 0.31 21.09 -33.50
N LEU A 13 0.88 20.59 -32.39
CA LEU A 13 2.08 21.10 -31.71
C LEU A 13 2.09 22.52 -31.12
N LEU A 14 2.19 22.61 -29.79
CA LEU A 14 3.16 23.49 -29.13
C LEU A 14 3.57 22.94 -27.76
N LEU A 15 4.85 22.59 -27.66
CA LEU A 15 5.58 22.22 -26.45
C LEU A 15 5.73 23.43 -25.53
N SER A 16 5.60 23.20 -24.23
CA SER A 16 6.33 23.99 -23.23
C SER A 16 6.80 23.08 -22.10
N LEU A 17 8.03 22.59 -22.24
CA LEU A 17 8.87 22.07 -21.17
C LEU A 17 9.29 23.25 -20.27
N GLY A 18 8.88 23.24 -19.01
CA GLY A 18 9.35 24.18 -17.99
C GLY A 18 10.07 23.43 -16.87
N CYS A 19 11.41 23.42 -16.91
CA CYS A 19 12.28 23.05 -15.79
C CYS A 19 12.88 24.31 -15.15
N SER A 20 12.72 24.47 -13.84
CA SER A 20 13.56 25.31 -12.95
C SER A 20 13.16 24.97 -11.51
N LYS A 21 14.04 24.78 -10.51
CA LYS A 21 15.48 25.01 -10.36
C LYS A 21 15.94 24.18 -9.14
N LYS A 22 17.21 23.77 -9.14
CA LYS A 22 17.88 22.97 -8.09
C LYS A 22 18.23 23.77 -6.81
N ALA A 23 18.44 22.98 -5.75
CA ALA A 23 18.90 23.23 -4.38
C ALA A 23 20.22 24.01 -4.17
N LYS A 24 20.40 24.54 -2.93
CA LYS A 24 21.54 24.36 -1.97
C LYS A 24 21.57 25.51 -0.92
N VAL A 25 21.53 25.26 0.40
CA VAL A 25 22.62 24.93 1.39
C VAL A 25 23.14 26.15 2.17
N SER A 26 23.55 25.88 3.43
CA SER A 26 24.29 26.68 4.45
C SER A 26 23.40 27.48 5.43
N THR A 27 23.27 27.18 6.73
CA THR A 27 24.26 26.95 7.85
C THR A 27 25.12 28.20 8.12
N PRO A 28 25.52 28.58 9.37
CA PRO A 28 25.20 28.16 10.75
C PRO A 28 24.78 29.33 11.69
N ALA A 29 24.61 29.00 12.99
CA ALA A 29 24.43 29.86 14.18
C ALA A 29 25.49 30.98 14.35
N PRO A 30 25.28 31.92 15.30
CA PRO A 30 25.99 31.77 16.57
C PRO A 30 25.23 32.18 17.84
N VAL A 31 25.74 31.58 18.91
CA VAL A 31 25.49 31.71 20.35
C VAL A 31 25.68 33.14 20.85
N GLU A 32 24.79 33.57 21.74
CA GLU A 32 25.13 34.56 22.80
C GLU A 32 24.29 34.30 24.07
N THR A 33 24.96 34.40 25.21
CA THR A 33 24.52 34.18 26.60
C THR A 33 25.53 34.97 27.45
N PRO A 34 25.26 35.38 28.72
CA PRO A 34 24.20 36.20 29.33
C PRO A 34 24.82 37.46 30.00
N PRO A 35 24.13 38.18 30.92
CA PRO A 35 24.33 37.92 32.36
C PRO A 35 23.01 38.01 33.17
N HIS A 36 22.75 37.07 34.07
CA HIS A 36 23.02 37.08 35.52
C HIS A 36 22.32 38.23 36.29
N GLN A 37 21.23 37.89 36.99
CA GLN A 37 20.87 38.53 38.24
C GLN A 37 20.51 37.48 39.28
N GLU A 38 20.93 37.81 40.48
CA GLU A 38 21.22 36.99 41.63
C GLU A 38 20.14 37.18 42.70
N GLN A 39 20.08 36.22 43.64
CA GLN A 39 19.41 36.27 44.96
C GLN A 39 17.90 35.94 44.91
N VAL A 40 17.37 35.01 45.71
CA VAL A 40 17.44 34.94 47.18
C VAL A 40 17.40 33.49 47.70
N LEU A 41 18.10 33.32 48.81
CA LEU A 41 18.31 32.12 49.64
C LEU A 41 17.09 31.81 50.50
N GLU A 42 16.65 30.54 50.54
CA GLU A 42 15.93 29.83 51.62
C GLU A 42 15.52 28.48 51.03
N GLU A 43 15.58 27.32 51.66
CA GLU A 43 16.00 26.87 52.98
C GLU A 43 16.30 25.37 52.76
N THR A 44 17.30 24.85 53.47
CA THR A 44 17.66 23.44 53.42
C THR A 44 16.57 22.59 54.05
N GLU A 45 15.88 21.78 53.24
CA GLU A 45 15.15 20.62 53.74
C GLU A 45 15.85 19.34 53.28
N LEU A 46 16.49 18.73 54.27
CA LEU A 46 17.23 17.49 54.22
C LEU A 46 16.25 16.33 53.94
N GLN A 47 16.05 15.96 52.69
CA GLN A 47 15.42 14.69 52.33
C GLN A 47 16.49 13.71 51.86
N SER A 48 16.86 12.83 52.79
CA SER A 48 17.57 11.59 52.54
C SER A 48 16.84 10.77 51.48
N GLN A 49 17.39 10.75 50.26
CA GLN A 49 16.99 9.78 49.24
C GLN A 49 17.50 8.39 49.68
N PRO A 50 16.62 7.38 49.79
CA PRO A 50 17.05 6.00 49.86
C PRO A 50 17.82 5.68 48.57
N VAL A 51 18.99 5.06 48.72
CA VAL A 51 19.74 4.48 47.62
C VAL A 51 18.91 3.29 47.12
N GLU A 52 18.00 3.53 46.19
CA GLU A 52 17.23 2.48 45.53
C GLU A 52 18.14 1.79 44.52
N GLU A 53 18.69 0.68 45.00
CA GLU A 53 19.24 -0.46 44.28
C GLU A 53 18.93 -0.41 42.78
N GLU A 54 19.98 -0.28 41.96
CA GLU A 54 19.92 -0.39 40.50
C GLU A 54 19.38 -1.77 40.14
N LYS A 55 18.05 -1.87 40.10
CA LYS A 55 17.34 -3.01 39.54
C LYS A 55 17.76 -3.07 38.09
N VAL A 56 18.62 -4.02 37.78
CA VAL A 56 18.98 -4.41 36.42
C VAL A 56 17.68 -4.52 35.63
N PHE A 57 17.40 -3.49 34.81
CA PHE A 57 16.30 -3.50 33.86
C PHE A 57 16.71 -4.47 32.77
N VAL A 58 16.46 -5.76 33.00
CA VAL A 58 16.30 -6.69 31.89
C VAL A 58 15.16 -6.10 31.06
N PRO A 59 15.42 -5.62 29.82
CA PRO A 59 14.35 -5.13 28.98
C PRO A 59 13.34 -6.27 28.87
N ALA A 60 12.09 -6.01 29.22
CA ALA A 60 11.02 -6.97 29.05
C ALA A 60 11.10 -7.55 27.63
N PRO A 61 10.95 -8.88 27.44
CA PRO A 61 10.88 -9.43 26.09
C PRO A 61 9.79 -8.64 25.35
N MET A 62 10.16 -8.07 24.19
CA MET A 62 9.19 -7.39 23.34
C MET A 62 7.98 -8.31 23.15
N PRO A 63 6.73 -7.82 23.25
CA PRO A 63 5.58 -8.67 23.04
C PRO A 63 5.70 -9.31 21.65
N GLU A 64 5.64 -10.65 21.59
CA GLU A 64 5.60 -11.34 20.30
C GLU A 64 4.34 -10.91 19.53
N PRO A 65 4.44 -10.68 18.20
CA PRO A 65 3.28 -10.29 17.42
C PRO A 65 2.21 -11.39 17.48
N THR A 66 0.95 -11.00 17.61
CA THR A 66 -0.19 -11.92 17.55
C THR A 66 -0.30 -12.58 16.16
N PRO A 67 -0.99 -13.72 16.01
CA PRO A 67 -1.20 -14.33 14.68
C PRO A 67 -1.82 -13.38 13.65
N MET A 68 -2.74 -12.51 14.08
CA MET A 68 -3.35 -11.49 13.22
C MET A 68 -2.32 -10.46 12.77
N GLU A 69 -1.50 -9.94 13.69
CA GLU A 69 -0.46 -8.96 13.35
C GLU A 69 0.63 -9.55 12.44
N ARG A 70 0.98 -10.83 12.63
CA ARG A 70 1.87 -11.55 11.71
C ARG A 70 1.26 -11.62 10.31
N TYR A 71 -0.02 -12.00 10.21
CA TYR A 71 -0.71 -12.06 8.93
C TYR A 71 -0.84 -10.69 8.26
N ASP A 72 -1.14 -9.63 9.02
CA ASP A 72 -1.19 -8.26 8.52
C ASP A 72 0.16 -7.81 7.97
N ALA A 73 1.25 -8.12 8.67
CA ALA A 73 2.61 -7.82 8.22
C ALA A 73 2.93 -8.57 6.91
N ASP A 74 2.70 -9.88 6.87
CA ASP A 74 2.93 -10.69 5.67
C ASP A 74 2.07 -10.22 4.48
N TYR A 75 0.81 -9.84 4.73
CA TYR A 75 -0.09 -9.31 3.71
C TYR A 75 0.37 -7.95 3.17
N ALA A 76 0.93 -7.10 4.03
CA ALA A 76 1.44 -5.78 3.65
C ALA A 76 2.70 -5.86 2.76
N GLU A 77 3.46 -6.97 2.82
CA GLU A 77 4.62 -7.21 1.96
C GLU A 77 4.23 -7.67 0.53
N LEU A 78 2.97 -8.04 0.30
CA LEU A 78 2.51 -8.46 -1.03
C LEU A 78 2.60 -7.32 -2.05
N PRO A 79 2.90 -7.63 -3.33
CA PRO A 79 3.07 -6.63 -4.37
C PRO A 79 1.81 -5.78 -4.58
N THR A 80 1.97 -4.46 -4.52
CA THR A 80 0.92 -3.48 -4.85
C THR A 80 0.91 -3.07 -6.32
N GLN A 81 1.88 -3.55 -7.09
CA GLN A 81 1.99 -3.33 -8.52
C GLN A 81 2.47 -4.61 -9.23
N TYR A 82 2.10 -4.75 -10.49
CA TYR A 82 2.54 -5.86 -11.33
C TYR A 82 2.92 -5.34 -12.72
N GLN A 83 4.11 -5.71 -13.19
CA GLN A 83 4.52 -5.45 -14.57
C GLN A 83 4.10 -6.63 -15.45
N VAL A 84 3.27 -6.34 -16.45
CA VAL A 84 2.75 -7.33 -17.40
C VAL A 84 3.90 -7.95 -18.18
N SER A 85 3.95 -9.27 -18.17
CA SER A 85 4.88 -10.10 -18.94
C SER A 85 4.23 -10.60 -20.24
N LYS A 86 5.06 -11.12 -21.15
CA LYS A 86 4.58 -11.67 -22.41
C LYS A 86 3.70 -12.90 -22.17
N GLY A 87 2.45 -12.82 -22.63
CA GLY A 87 1.49 -13.91 -22.53
C GLY A 87 0.51 -13.76 -21.36
N ASP A 88 0.70 -12.77 -20.49
CA ASP A 88 -0.22 -12.57 -19.38
C ASP A 88 -1.62 -12.15 -19.85
N CYS A 89 -2.61 -12.55 -19.06
CA CYS A 89 -3.96 -11.99 -19.09
C CYS A 89 -4.38 -11.65 -17.65
N LEU A 90 -5.38 -10.80 -17.48
CA LEU A 90 -5.81 -10.37 -16.14
C LEU A 90 -6.20 -11.54 -15.23
N TRP A 91 -6.77 -12.61 -15.81
CA TRP A 91 -7.12 -13.85 -15.11
C TRP A 91 -5.89 -14.53 -14.48
N TRP A 92 -4.83 -14.76 -15.26
CA TRP A 92 -3.58 -15.35 -14.77
C TRP A 92 -2.85 -14.46 -13.79
N ILE A 93 -2.89 -13.14 -13.98
CA ILE A 93 -2.32 -12.20 -13.02
C ILE A 93 -3.01 -12.35 -11.65
N ALA A 94 -4.34 -12.42 -11.62
CA ALA A 94 -5.09 -12.61 -10.38
C ALA A 94 -4.84 -13.98 -9.72
N GLU A 95 -4.59 -15.02 -10.52
CA GLU A 95 -4.28 -16.38 -10.07
C GLU A 95 -2.92 -16.50 -9.37
N PHE A 96 -1.97 -15.59 -9.62
CA PHE A 96 -0.66 -15.68 -8.97
C PHE A 96 -0.77 -15.65 -7.44
N ARG A 97 0.03 -16.52 -6.79
CA ARG A 97 0.05 -16.69 -5.33
C ARG A 97 0.37 -15.42 -4.56
N GLN A 98 1.14 -14.50 -5.13
CA GLN A 98 1.46 -13.20 -4.52
C GLN A 98 0.44 -12.10 -4.86
N ILE A 99 -0.50 -12.38 -5.75
CA ILE A 99 -1.57 -11.45 -6.14
C ILE A 99 -2.79 -11.74 -5.29
N TYR A 100 -3.78 -12.47 -5.81
CA TYR A 100 -4.96 -12.85 -5.03
C TYR A 100 -5.04 -14.35 -4.77
N ASN A 101 -4.21 -15.14 -5.48
CA ASN A 101 -4.37 -16.59 -5.54
C ASN A 101 -5.82 -16.99 -5.86
N ASP A 102 -6.49 -16.16 -6.67
CA ASP A 102 -7.90 -16.33 -7.04
C ASP A 102 -8.14 -15.66 -8.40
N PRO A 103 -8.23 -16.44 -9.48
CA PRO A 103 -8.39 -15.88 -10.83
C PRO A 103 -9.69 -15.08 -11.00
N PHE A 104 -10.74 -15.40 -10.24
CA PHE A 104 -12.03 -14.71 -10.33
C PHE A 104 -11.98 -13.27 -9.78
N MET A 105 -10.85 -12.86 -9.20
CA MET A 105 -10.59 -11.49 -8.74
C MET A 105 -9.96 -10.59 -9.80
N TRP A 106 -9.76 -11.06 -11.03
CA TRP A 106 -9.22 -10.22 -12.12
C TRP A 106 -9.99 -8.90 -12.36
N PRO A 107 -11.34 -8.83 -12.18
CA PRO A 107 -12.05 -7.56 -12.32
C PRO A 107 -11.63 -6.47 -11.32
N LEU A 108 -11.08 -6.82 -10.15
CA LEU A 108 -10.50 -5.84 -9.22
C LEU A 108 -9.30 -5.13 -9.87
N ILE A 109 -8.43 -5.87 -10.55
CA ILE A 109 -7.28 -5.33 -11.28
C ILE A 109 -7.79 -4.42 -12.41
N TYR A 110 -8.76 -4.89 -13.19
CA TYR A 110 -9.32 -4.10 -14.28
C TYR A 110 -9.93 -2.78 -13.77
N LYS A 111 -10.74 -2.83 -12.71
CA LYS A 111 -11.40 -1.64 -12.11
C LYS A 111 -10.38 -0.61 -11.63
N ALA A 112 -9.27 -1.05 -11.05
CA ALA A 112 -8.24 -0.17 -10.53
C ALA A 112 -7.37 0.50 -11.61
N ASN A 113 -7.38 -0.04 -12.84
CA ASN A 113 -6.50 0.40 -13.94
C ASN A 113 -7.29 0.77 -15.20
N ARG A 114 -8.54 1.24 -15.06
CA ARG A 114 -9.43 1.56 -16.19
C ARG A 114 -8.93 2.68 -17.10
N ASP A 115 -8.08 3.53 -16.55
CA ASP A 115 -7.35 4.59 -17.24
C ASP A 115 -6.23 4.04 -18.13
N ALA A 116 -5.63 2.90 -17.77
CA ALA A 116 -4.56 2.25 -18.52
C ALA A 116 -5.06 1.07 -19.40
N ILE A 117 -6.22 0.50 -19.09
CA ILE A 117 -6.77 -0.69 -19.77
C ILE A 117 -8.07 -0.33 -20.47
N ASN A 118 -7.98 -0.09 -21.78
CA ASN A 118 -9.17 0.19 -22.61
C ASN A 118 -10.04 -1.06 -22.81
N ASN A 119 -9.42 -2.21 -23.06
CA ASN A 119 -10.09 -3.49 -23.23
C ASN A 119 -9.45 -4.51 -22.27
N PRO A 120 -10.21 -5.13 -21.34
CA PRO A 120 -9.67 -6.11 -20.39
C PRO A 120 -9.04 -7.34 -21.06
N ASP A 121 -9.42 -7.66 -22.28
CA ASP A 121 -8.86 -8.78 -23.05
C ASP A 121 -7.57 -8.42 -23.82
N LEU A 122 -7.17 -7.13 -23.81
CA LEU A 122 -5.99 -6.64 -24.52
C LEU A 122 -5.07 -5.86 -23.57
N ILE A 123 -4.19 -6.61 -22.91
CA ILE A 123 -3.07 -6.07 -22.14
C ILE A 123 -1.75 -6.36 -22.86
N TYR A 124 -0.74 -5.53 -22.62
CA TYR A 124 0.52 -5.54 -23.34
C TYR A 124 1.72 -5.65 -22.38
N PRO A 125 2.78 -6.36 -22.78
CA PRO A 125 3.99 -6.46 -21.96
C PRO A 125 4.59 -5.09 -21.63
N GLY A 126 5.08 -4.95 -20.40
CA GLY A 126 5.67 -3.72 -19.88
C GLY A 126 4.66 -2.74 -19.28
N GLN A 127 3.35 -2.95 -19.44
CA GLN A 127 2.35 -2.19 -18.68
C GLN A 127 2.51 -2.47 -17.19
N ILE A 128 2.32 -1.45 -16.35
CA ILE A 128 2.36 -1.59 -14.90
C ILE A 128 0.94 -1.38 -14.38
N PHE A 129 0.41 -2.38 -13.70
CA PHE A 129 -0.93 -2.31 -13.10
C PHE A 129 -0.83 -2.22 -11.59
N SER A 130 -1.65 -1.33 -11.02
CA SER A 130 -1.93 -1.29 -9.59
C SER A 130 -2.71 -2.53 -9.18
N ILE A 131 -2.34 -3.12 -8.04
CA ILE A 131 -2.99 -4.30 -7.48
C ILE A 131 -3.65 -3.92 -6.15
N PRO A 132 -4.98 -3.72 -6.12
CA PRO A 132 -5.71 -3.35 -4.90
C PRO A 132 -5.48 -4.30 -3.72
N ARG A 133 -5.05 -3.74 -2.59
CA ARG A 133 -4.90 -4.47 -1.31
C ARG A 133 -5.98 -4.13 -0.29
N HIS A 134 -6.84 -3.18 -0.59
CA HIS A 134 -7.97 -2.80 0.26
C HIS A 134 -9.23 -2.82 -0.59
N PHE A 135 -10.07 -3.82 -0.35
CA PHE A 135 -11.36 -3.97 -1.01
C PHE A 135 -12.34 -4.61 -0.05
N THR A 136 -13.62 -4.32 -0.25
CA THR A 136 -14.70 -4.84 0.59
C THR A 136 -15.15 -6.24 0.17
N MET A 137 -15.86 -6.93 1.06
CA MET A 137 -16.50 -8.22 0.76
C MET A 137 -17.39 -8.11 -0.49
N ASN A 138 -18.17 -7.02 -0.58
CA ASN A 138 -19.05 -6.77 -1.70
C ASN A 138 -18.28 -6.59 -3.01
N GLU A 139 -17.17 -5.84 -3.02
CA GLU A 139 -16.36 -5.67 -4.23
C GLU A 139 -15.73 -6.98 -4.70
N MET A 140 -15.20 -7.77 -3.77
CA MET A 140 -14.67 -9.10 -4.08
C MET A 140 -15.75 -10.04 -4.62
N THR A 141 -16.93 -10.09 -3.99
CA THR A 141 -18.08 -10.87 -4.47
C THR A 141 -18.54 -10.40 -5.85
N GLN A 142 -18.64 -9.09 -6.09
CA GLN A 142 -19.00 -8.54 -7.40
C GLN A 142 -17.98 -8.90 -8.47
N SER A 143 -16.69 -8.82 -8.13
CA SER A 143 -15.59 -9.24 -9.00
C SER A 143 -15.74 -10.70 -9.40
N ARG A 144 -15.91 -11.59 -8.42
CA ARG A 144 -16.08 -13.04 -8.68
C ARG A 144 -17.30 -13.34 -9.53
N LYS A 145 -18.42 -12.65 -9.25
CA LYS A 145 -19.66 -12.76 -10.05
C LYS A 145 -19.45 -12.29 -11.49
N GLN A 146 -18.78 -11.16 -11.69
CA GLN A 146 -18.48 -10.63 -13.03
C GLN A 146 -17.57 -11.58 -13.83
N ALA A 147 -16.62 -12.23 -13.16
CA ALA A 147 -15.75 -13.23 -13.76
C ALA A 147 -16.43 -14.59 -14.05
N GLY A 148 -17.73 -14.74 -13.73
CA GLY A 148 -18.49 -15.95 -14.04
C GLY A 148 -18.24 -17.13 -13.08
N ALA A 149 -17.84 -16.87 -11.83
CA ALA A 149 -17.68 -17.93 -10.83
C ALA A 149 -18.98 -18.72 -10.64
N ALA A 150 -18.95 -20.04 -10.91
CA ALA A 150 -20.11 -20.93 -10.86
C ALA A 150 -20.51 -21.36 -9.43
N GLN A 151 -19.54 -21.39 -8.50
CA GLN A 151 -19.77 -21.72 -7.09
C GLN A 151 -19.95 -20.44 -6.26
N ALA A 152 -20.64 -20.58 -5.12
CA ALA A 152 -20.99 -19.51 -4.17
C ALA A 152 -19.96 -18.39 -4.14
N SER A 153 -20.42 -17.13 -4.09
CA SER A 153 -19.67 -15.86 -4.11
C SER A 153 -18.45 -15.71 -3.18
N MET A 154 -18.08 -16.77 -2.47
CA MET A 154 -16.99 -16.91 -1.54
C MET A 154 -15.68 -17.28 -2.27
N PRO A 155 -14.55 -16.66 -1.90
CA PRO A 155 -13.23 -17.03 -2.40
C PRO A 155 -12.78 -18.38 -1.84
N THR A 156 -11.69 -18.92 -2.38
CA THR A 156 -11.04 -20.10 -1.82
C THR A 156 -10.31 -19.75 -0.51
N ARG A 157 -10.14 -20.72 0.40
CA ARG A 157 -9.52 -20.49 1.71
C ARG A 157 -8.06 -20.02 1.64
N ASP A 158 -7.40 -20.32 0.53
CA ASP A 158 -6.02 -19.95 0.23
C ASP A 158 -5.90 -18.65 -0.56
N ALA A 159 -7.00 -17.94 -0.81
CA ALA A 159 -6.96 -16.61 -1.43
C ALA A 159 -6.26 -15.59 -0.50
N ASN A 160 -5.48 -14.69 -1.09
CA ASN A 160 -4.85 -13.59 -0.37
C ASN A 160 -5.85 -12.46 -0.15
N LEU A 161 -6.41 -12.39 1.06
CA LEU A 161 -7.43 -11.42 1.42
C LEU A 161 -6.93 -10.50 2.52
N PRO A 162 -7.39 -9.23 2.55
CA PRO A 162 -7.18 -8.37 3.70
C PRO A 162 -7.68 -9.04 4.98
N THR A 163 -7.01 -8.80 6.08
CA THR A 163 -7.33 -9.32 7.43
C THR A 163 -8.78 -9.08 7.82
N SER A 164 -9.34 -7.92 7.46
CA SER A 164 -10.75 -7.58 7.68
C SER A 164 -11.71 -8.57 7.01
N LEU A 165 -11.39 -9.04 5.79
CA LEU A 165 -12.20 -10.05 5.11
C LEU A 165 -12.01 -11.44 5.71
N ARG A 166 -10.78 -11.86 6.06
CA ARG A 166 -10.57 -13.16 6.72
C ARG A 166 -11.31 -13.26 8.04
N ASN A 167 -11.33 -12.17 8.81
CA ASN A 167 -12.14 -12.03 10.03
C ASN A 167 -13.63 -12.17 9.74
N GLN A 168 -14.14 -11.41 8.77
CA GLN A 168 -15.56 -11.46 8.39
C GLN A 168 -16.00 -12.86 7.89
N LEU A 169 -15.09 -13.60 7.28
CA LEU A 169 -15.30 -14.97 6.81
C LEU A 169 -15.15 -16.04 7.91
N GLY A 170 -14.67 -15.64 9.10
CA GLY A 170 -14.39 -16.57 10.20
C GLY A 170 -13.24 -17.54 9.90
N TRP A 171 -12.27 -17.14 9.07
CA TRP A 171 -11.20 -18.03 8.61
C TRP A 171 -10.00 -18.15 9.56
N GLY A 172 -9.89 -17.24 10.53
CA GLY A 172 -8.73 -17.15 11.42
C GLY A 172 -7.46 -16.69 10.70
N PHE A 173 -6.35 -16.71 11.44
CA PHE A 173 -5.01 -16.30 10.96
C PHE A 173 -4.03 -17.45 11.08
#